data_AF-A0A949B8F4-F1
#
_entry.id   AF-A0A949B8F4-F1
#
_cell.length_a   1.000
_cell.length_b   1.000
_cell.length_c   1.000
_cell.angle_alpha   90.00
_cell.angle_beta   90.00
_cell.angle_gamma   90.00
#
_symmetry.space_group_name_H-M   'P 1'
#
loop_
_entity.id
_entity.type
_entity.pdbx_description
1 polymer ?
#
loop_
_entity_poly.entity_id
_entity_poly.type
_entity_poly.pdbx_seq_one_letter_code
_entity_poly.pdbx_strand_id
1 'polypeptide(L)'
;MKIVARNQSGNLIKYASILFSFYYYTGGAHGNTTTSSYNYDFENKKKIELEDLFEENFDYLKFISDYCIKDIRKQNEDQGYTPDMDWISGGASPDQANFKTFLITENSLIILFDPYRVAPYVWGIVAVNIPFSKFKENMSSNFRVDF
;
A
#
# COMPACT_ATOMS: atom_id res chain seq x y z
N MET A 1 -10.59 -29.85 -4.15
CA MET A 1 -9.58 -29.45 -3.13
C MET A 1 -10.04 -28.14 -2.48
N LYS A 2 -10.15 -28.08 -1.15
CA LYS A 2 -10.50 -26.85 -0.41
C LYS A 2 -9.25 -26.38 0.31
N ILE A 3 -8.72 -25.22 -0.07
CA ILE A 3 -7.63 -24.56 0.65
C ILE A 3 -8.27 -23.86 1.85
N VAL A 4 -7.76 -24.11 3.06
CA VAL A 4 -8.19 -23.47 4.30
C VAL A 4 -6.95 -22.85 4.92
N ALA A 5 -6.88 -21.51 4.95
CA ALA A 5 -5.80 -20.79 5.61
C ALA A 5 -6.18 -20.53 7.08
N ARG A 6 -5.25 -20.82 8.00
CA ARG A 6 -5.40 -20.55 9.43
C ARG A 6 -4.16 -19.89 9.99
N ASN A 7 -4.33 -18.99 10.96
CA ASN A 7 -3.21 -18.42 11.70
C ASN A 7 -2.66 -19.41 12.74
N GLN A 8 -1.60 -19.04 13.46
CA GLN A 8 -0.96 -19.93 14.45
C GLN A 8 -1.91 -20.35 15.59
N SER A 9 -2.95 -19.55 15.87
CA SER A 9 -3.99 -19.84 16.86
C SER A 9 -5.13 -20.70 16.29
N GLY A 10 -5.09 -21.07 15.01
CA GLY A 10 -6.11 -21.88 14.35
C GLY A 10 -7.30 -21.09 13.80
N ASN A 11 -7.31 -19.77 13.89
CA ASN A 11 -8.40 -18.94 13.35
C ASN A 11 -8.32 -18.87 11.82
N LEU A 12 -9.47 -18.84 11.15
CA LEU A 12 -9.54 -18.71 9.69
C LEU A 12 -8.92 -17.38 9.24
N ILE A 13 -8.11 -17.45 8.19
CA ILE A 13 -7.55 -16.27 7.51
C ILE A 13 -8.39 -16.03 6.26
N LYS A 14 -9.00 -14.84 6.16
CA LYS A 14 -9.77 -14.43 4.97
C LYS A 14 -8.86 -14.12 3.78
N TYR A 15 -7.77 -13.38 4.03
CA TYR A 15 -6.81 -12.99 3.01
C TYR A 15 -5.38 -13.00 3.54
N ALA A 16 -4.41 -13.10 2.64
CA ALA A 16 -2.99 -12.89 2.93
C ALA A 16 -2.43 -11.76 2.07
N SER A 17 -1.54 -10.98 2.67
CA SER A 17 -0.76 -9.93 2.00
C SER A 17 0.72 -10.29 2.12
N ILE A 18 1.40 -10.43 0.98
CA ILE A 18 2.80 -10.85 0.93
C ILE A 18 3.59 -9.72 0.27
N LEU A 19 4.65 -9.26 0.93
CA LEU A 19 5.61 -8.30 0.38
C LEU A 19 6.87 -9.04 -0.09
N PHE A 20 7.28 -8.75 -1.33
CA PHE A 20 8.58 -9.13 -1.86
C PHE A 20 9.45 -7.88 -1.92
N SER A 21 10.66 -7.98 -1.37
CA SER A 21 11.68 -6.93 -1.45
C SER A 21 12.91 -7.50 -2.14
N PHE A 22 13.30 -6.85 -3.24
CA PHE A 22 14.42 -7.27 -4.07
C PHE A 22 15.53 -6.25 -3.97
N TYR A 23 16.63 -6.66 -3.35
CA TYR A 23 17.87 -5.89 -3.35
C TYR A 23 18.83 -6.42 -4.41
N TYR A 24 19.44 -5.53 -5.17
CA TYR A 24 20.50 -5.88 -6.11
C TYR A 24 21.60 -4.81 -6.13
N TYR A 25 22.84 -5.25 -6.35
CA TYR A 25 24.00 -4.37 -6.46
C TYR A 25 24.83 -4.76 -7.68
N THR A 26 24.99 -3.82 -8.59
CA THR A 26 25.71 -4.01 -9.86
C THR A 26 26.98 -3.15 -9.93
N GLY A 27 27.54 -2.78 -8.77
CA GLY A 27 28.58 -1.74 -8.64
C GLY A 27 28.00 -0.34 -8.42
N GLY A 28 28.86 0.65 -8.14
CA GLY A 28 28.47 2.04 -7.91
C GLY A 28 28.47 2.45 -6.43
N ALA A 29 27.79 3.55 -6.10
CA ALA A 29 27.79 4.12 -4.75
C ALA A 29 26.93 3.33 -3.74
N HIS A 30 25.83 2.70 -4.18
CA HIS A 30 24.93 1.90 -3.36
C HIS A 30 24.16 0.89 -4.21
N GLY A 31 23.52 -0.10 -3.59
CA GLY A 31 22.58 -1.00 -4.26
C GLY A 31 21.19 -0.39 -4.46
N ASN A 32 20.32 -1.10 -5.14
CA ASN A 32 18.94 -0.70 -5.38
C ASN A 32 17.98 -1.69 -4.73
N THR A 33 16.88 -1.16 -4.22
CA THR A 33 15.78 -1.95 -3.66
C THR A 33 14.51 -1.62 -4.42
N THR A 34 13.76 -2.65 -4.81
CA THR A 34 12.40 -2.49 -5.33
C THR A 34 11.47 -3.46 -4.64
N THR A 35 10.20 -3.09 -4.50
CA THR A 35 9.18 -3.89 -3.84
C THR A 35 8.05 -4.28 -4.79
N SER A 36 7.46 -5.43 -4.52
CA SER A 36 6.18 -5.84 -5.10
C SER A 36 5.35 -6.57 -4.06
N SER A 37 4.03 -6.61 -4.24
CA SER A 37 3.15 -7.31 -3.32
C SER A 37 2.21 -8.29 -4.02
N TYR A 38 1.72 -9.26 -3.25
CA TYR A 38 0.69 -10.19 -3.65
C TYR A 38 -0.36 -10.30 -2.55
N ASN A 39 -1.56 -9.81 -2.82
CA ASN A 39 -2.69 -9.87 -1.92
C ASN A 39 -3.67 -10.94 -2.45
N TYR A 40 -4.07 -11.89 -1.62
CA TYR A 40 -4.86 -13.04 -2.03
C TYR A 40 -6.01 -13.30 -1.07
N ASP A 41 -7.21 -13.44 -1.62
CA ASP A 41 -8.43 -13.81 -0.91
C ASP A 41 -8.61 -15.33 -0.96
N PHE A 42 -8.58 -15.99 0.20
CA PHE A 42 -8.72 -17.44 0.30
C PHE A 42 -10.16 -17.92 0.17
N GLU A 43 -11.15 -17.07 0.46
CA GLU A 43 -12.57 -17.40 0.36
C GLU A 43 -13.02 -17.37 -1.10
N ASN A 44 -12.69 -16.27 -1.80
CA ASN A 44 -13.02 -16.07 -3.21
C ASN A 44 -11.99 -16.68 -4.17
N LYS A 45 -10.84 -17.14 -3.65
CA LYS A 45 -9.74 -17.79 -4.38
C LYS A 45 -9.19 -16.94 -5.52
N LYS A 46 -9.13 -15.62 -5.31
CA LYS A 46 -8.64 -14.66 -6.29
C LYS A 46 -7.56 -13.76 -5.71
N LYS A 47 -6.73 -13.21 -6.59
CA LYS A 47 -5.90 -12.06 -6.25
C LYS A 47 -6.82 -10.88 -5.92
N ILE A 48 -6.45 -10.12 -4.89
CA ILE A 48 -7.09 -8.85 -4.54
C ILE A 48 -6.34 -7.76 -5.29
N GLU A 49 -7.02 -7.08 -6.20
CA GLU A 49 -6.53 -5.85 -6.81
C GLU A 49 -6.88 -4.65 -5.94
N LEU A 50 -6.19 -3.52 -6.11
CA LEU A 50 -6.42 -2.34 -5.27
C LEU A 50 -7.86 -1.83 -5.38
N GLU A 51 -8.43 -1.88 -6.59
CA GLU A 51 -9.82 -1.49 -6.88
C GLU A 51 -10.85 -2.36 -6.14
N ASP A 52 -10.54 -3.63 -5.86
CA ASP A 52 -11.46 -4.56 -5.16
C ASP A 52 -11.81 -4.08 -3.74
N LEU A 53 -11.00 -3.19 -3.15
CA LEU A 53 -11.19 -2.64 -1.81
C LEU A 53 -12.28 -1.56 -1.74
N PHE A 54 -12.64 -0.98 -2.87
CA PHE A 54 -13.46 0.23 -2.94
C PHE A 54 -14.76 -0.01 -3.71
N GLU A 55 -15.78 0.80 -3.43
CA GLU A 55 -17.01 0.80 -4.23
C GLU A 55 -16.76 1.33 -5.65
N GLU A 56 -17.48 0.80 -6.65
CA GLU A 56 -17.29 1.12 -8.08
C GLU A 56 -17.35 2.63 -8.40
N ASN A 57 -18.15 3.40 -7.67
CA ASN A 57 -18.34 4.84 -7.93
C ASN A 57 -17.43 5.74 -7.08
N PHE A 58 -16.52 5.17 -6.30
CA PHE A 58 -15.58 5.92 -5.50
C PHE A 58 -14.27 6.15 -6.26
N ASP A 59 -13.85 7.41 -6.37
CA ASP A 59 -12.55 7.78 -6.95
C ASP A 59 -11.42 7.46 -5.97
N TYR A 60 -11.15 6.16 -5.83
CA TYR A 60 -10.20 5.63 -4.87
C TYR A 60 -8.76 6.06 -5.19
N LEU A 61 -8.41 6.25 -6.47
CA LEU A 61 -7.09 6.72 -6.87
C LEU A 61 -6.85 8.14 -6.39
N LYS A 62 -7.82 9.04 -6.56
CA LYS A 62 -7.72 10.39 -6.01
C LYS A 62 -7.67 10.38 -4.50
N PHE A 63 -8.52 9.59 -3.84
CA PHE A 63 -8.51 9.46 -2.38
C PHE A 63 -7.15 9.00 -1.84
N ILE A 64 -6.59 7.93 -2.40
CA ILE A 64 -5.28 7.40 -1.98
C ILE A 64 -4.19 8.44 -2.26
N SER A 65 -4.21 9.08 -3.43
CA SER A 65 -3.26 10.13 -3.80
C SER A 65 -3.26 11.28 -2.79
N ASP A 66 -4.44 11.87 -2.53
CA ASP A 66 -4.59 12.98 -1.59
C ASP A 66 -4.12 12.59 -0.18
N TYR A 67 -4.46 11.37 0.27
CA TYR A 67 -4.07 10.86 1.57
C TYR A 67 -2.54 10.68 1.67
N CYS A 68 -1.94 10.00 0.69
CA CYS A 68 -0.50 9.77 0.64
C CYS A 68 0.30 11.07 0.58
N ILE A 69 -0.09 12.03 -0.26
CA ILE A 69 0.59 13.33 -0.35
C ILE A 69 0.56 14.05 1.00
N LYS A 70 -0.60 14.07 1.67
CA LYS A 70 -0.74 14.70 2.98
C LYS A 70 0.11 14.01 4.05
N ASP A 71 0.10 12.67 4.07
CA ASP A 71 0.84 11.89 5.05
C ASP A 71 2.36 12.01 4.85
N ILE A 72 2.85 11.89 3.62
CA ILE A 72 4.28 12.01 3.27
C ILE A 72 4.79 13.43 3.57
N ARG A 73 3.99 14.46 3.28
CA ARG A 73 4.31 15.84 3.66
C ARG A 73 4.51 15.94 5.19
N LYS A 74 3.59 15.37 5.97
CA LYS A 74 3.70 15.35 7.43
C LYS A 74 4.95 14.58 7.89
N GLN A 75 5.26 13.44 7.28
CA GLN A 75 6.47 12.68 7.60
C GLN A 75 7.75 13.50 7.37
N ASN A 76 7.81 14.33 6.32
CA ASN A 76 8.91 15.26 6.07
C ASN A 76 9.03 16.33 7.15
N GLU A 77 7.91 16.98 7.49
CA GLU A 77 7.85 18.00 8.54
C GLU A 77 8.25 17.43 9.91
N ASP A 78 7.75 16.24 10.27
CA ASP A 78 8.06 15.57 11.55
C ASP A 78 9.54 15.19 11.67
N GLN A 79 10.23 14.98 10.54
CA GLN A 79 11.67 14.71 10.48
C GLN A 79 12.53 15.99 10.30
N GLY A 80 11.90 17.17 10.26
CA GLY A 80 12.60 18.46 10.13
C GLY A 80 13.04 18.80 8.70
N TYR A 81 12.53 18.11 7.69
CA TYR A 81 12.78 18.41 6.28
C TYR A 81 11.73 19.36 5.72
N THR A 82 12.12 20.16 4.72
CA THR A 82 11.15 20.91 3.91
C THR A 82 10.60 19.97 2.82
N PRO A 83 9.28 19.73 2.77
CA PRO A 83 8.69 18.84 1.76
C PRO A 83 8.84 19.41 0.35
N ASP A 84 9.36 18.62 -0.59
CA ASP A 84 9.30 18.91 -2.02
C ASP A 84 7.95 18.47 -2.57
N MET A 85 7.00 19.42 -2.62
CA MET A 85 5.62 19.10 -2.99
C MET A 85 5.46 18.67 -4.45
N ASP A 86 6.33 19.13 -5.36
CA ASP A 86 6.27 18.74 -6.77
C ASP A 86 6.72 17.28 -6.93
N TRP A 87 7.79 16.88 -6.24
CA TRP A 87 8.25 15.50 -6.22
C TRP A 87 7.21 14.57 -5.55
N ILE A 88 6.71 14.93 -4.37
CA ILE A 88 5.71 14.13 -3.65
C ILE A 88 4.45 13.96 -4.50
N SER A 89 3.92 15.06 -5.05
CA SER A 89 2.68 15.02 -5.85
C SER A 89 2.86 14.28 -7.17
N GLY A 90 4.04 14.37 -7.80
CA GLY A 90 4.35 13.58 -8.99
C GLY A 90 4.50 12.08 -8.71
N GLY A 91 5.17 11.73 -7.61
CA GLY A 91 5.41 10.35 -7.21
C GLY A 91 4.17 9.60 -6.72
N ALA A 92 3.24 10.34 -6.10
CA ALA A 92 1.98 9.84 -5.56
C ALA A 92 0.74 10.38 -6.29
N SER A 93 0.86 10.73 -7.58
CA SER A 93 -0.28 11.17 -8.40
C SER A 93 -1.36 10.07 -8.51
N PRO A 94 -2.62 10.38 -8.84
CA PRO A 94 -3.72 9.42 -8.86
C PRO A 94 -3.66 8.49 -10.09
N ASP A 95 -2.61 7.69 -10.17
CA ASP A 95 -2.36 6.68 -11.19
C ASP A 95 -2.16 5.33 -10.51
N GLN A 96 -2.84 4.29 -11.00
CA GLN A 96 -2.75 2.92 -10.49
C GLN A 96 -1.30 2.41 -10.38
N ALA A 97 -0.43 2.80 -11.31
CA ALA A 97 0.98 2.39 -11.31
C ALA A 97 1.76 2.91 -10.09
N ASN A 98 1.30 4.01 -9.47
CA ASN A 98 1.93 4.61 -8.29
C ASN A 98 1.61 3.85 -7.01
N PHE A 99 0.51 3.10 -7.01
CA PHE A 99 0.00 2.37 -5.85
C PHE A 99 0.06 0.86 -6.05
N LYS A 100 0.91 0.40 -6.99
CA LYS A 100 1.05 -1.02 -7.37
C LYS A 100 1.51 -1.93 -6.23
N THR A 101 2.26 -1.39 -5.26
CA THR A 101 2.72 -2.12 -4.09
C THR A 101 1.89 -1.66 -2.89
N PHE A 102 0.93 -2.50 -2.54
CA PHE A 102 0.09 -2.28 -1.38
C PHE A 102 -0.07 -3.56 -0.57
N LEU A 103 -0.30 -3.40 0.73
CA LEU A 103 -0.58 -4.49 1.65
C LEU A 103 -1.88 -4.21 2.39
N ILE A 104 -2.63 -5.28 2.64
CA ILE A 104 -3.84 -5.24 3.44
C ILE A 104 -3.51 -5.84 4.81
N THR A 105 -3.78 -5.08 5.86
CA THR A 105 -3.68 -5.55 7.25
C THR A 105 -5.07 -5.70 7.84
N GLU A 106 -5.15 -6.11 9.11
CA GLU A 106 -6.42 -6.24 9.83
C GLU A 106 -7.26 -4.94 9.85
N ASN A 107 -6.63 -3.77 9.81
CA ASN A 107 -7.32 -2.49 10.01
C ASN A 107 -6.92 -1.37 9.05
N SER A 108 -6.00 -1.64 8.11
CA SER A 108 -5.44 -0.61 7.23
C SER A 108 -4.97 -1.15 5.90
N LEU A 109 -5.04 -0.26 4.90
CA LEU A 109 -4.35 -0.36 3.63
C LEU A 109 -2.99 0.34 3.78
N ILE A 110 -1.90 -0.36 3.45
CA ILE A 110 -0.56 0.23 3.43
C ILE A 110 -0.14 0.39 1.98
N ILE A 111 0.20 1.61 1.57
CA ILE A 111 0.83 1.90 0.28
C ILE A 111 2.33 2.02 0.48
N LEU A 112 3.12 1.33 -0.36
CA LEU A 112 4.57 1.38 -0.31
C LEU A 112 5.13 2.05 -1.57
N PHE A 113 6.00 3.03 -1.36
CA PHE A 113 6.72 3.73 -2.40
C PHE A 113 8.19 3.32 -2.35
N ASP A 114 8.70 2.78 -3.46
CA ASP A 114 10.12 2.43 -3.61
C ASP A 114 11.03 3.67 -3.43
N PRO A 115 12.32 3.49 -3.09
CA PRO A 115 13.27 4.60 -3.00
C PRO A 115 13.25 5.48 -4.25
N TYR A 116 13.44 6.80 -4.06
CA TYR A 116 13.32 7.84 -5.10
C TYR A 116 11.90 8.13 -5.62
N ARG A 117 10.89 7.34 -5.25
CA ARG A 117 9.54 7.57 -5.80
C ARG A 117 8.91 8.86 -5.28
N VAL A 118 8.97 9.08 -3.98
CA VAL A 118 8.36 10.23 -3.28
C VAL A 118 9.33 10.94 -2.32
N ALA A 119 10.54 10.41 -2.16
CA ALA A 119 11.56 10.92 -1.24
C ALA A 119 12.97 10.48 -1.69
N PRO A 120 14.05 11.14 -1.22
CA PRO A 120 15.42 10.73 -1.48
C PRO A 120 15.72 9.31 -0.98
N TYR A 121 16.69 8.64 -1.59
CA TYR A 121 17.05 7.25 -1.28
C TYR A 121 17.33 6.95 0.19
N VAL A 122 17.89 7.90 0.94
CA VAL A 122 18.21 7.72 2.37
C VAL A 122 16.98 7.43 3.24
N TRP A 123 15.79 7.77 2.76
CA TRP A 123 14.52 7.42 3.41
C TRP A 123 14.11 5.96 3.20
N GLY A 124 14.78 5.26 2.28
CA GLY A 124 14.42 3.89 1.91
C GLY A 124 13.02 3.82 1.29
N ILE A 125 12.28 2.78 1.68
CA ILE A 125 10.90 2.58 1.27
C ILE A 125 10.00 3.46 2.16
N VAL A 126 9.20 4.31 1.54
CA VAL A 126 8.21 5.14 2.26
C VAL A 126 6.90 4.37 2.33
N ALA A 127 6.37 4.19 3.54
CA ALA A 127 5.10 3.52 3.77
C ALA A 127 4.05 4.54 4.26
N VAL A 128 2.86 4.49 3.67
CA VAL A 128 1.69 5.26 4.12
C VAL A 128 0.64 4.29 4.61
N ASN A 129 0.24 4.41 5.88
CA ASN A 129 -0.85 3.64 6.46
C ASN A 129 -2.16 4.41 6.35
N ILE A 130 -3.12 3.85 5.62
CA ILE A 130 -4.49 4.36 5.46
C ILE A 130 -5.42 3.47 6.28
N PRO A 131 -5.85 3.90 7.48
CA PRO A 131 -6.81 3.14 8.27
C PRO A 131 -8.12 2.93 7.50
N PHE A 132 -8.72 1.75 7.59
CA PHE A 132 -10.00 1.45 6.95
C PHE A 132 -11.11 2.39 7.40
N SER A 133 -11.04 2.93 8.61
CA SER A 133 -11.97 3.96 9.09
C SER A 133 -11.99 5.23 8.24
N LYS A 134 -10.97 5.49 7.40
CA LYS A 134 -10.91 6.65 6.50
C LYS A 134 -11.73 6.50 5.22
N PHE A 135 -12.05 5.26 4.84
CA PHE A 135 -12.83 4.97 3.63
C PHE A 135 -13.89 3.88 3.85
N LYS A 136 -14.24 3.60 5.11
CA LYS A 136 -15.19 2.55 5.49
C LYS A 136 -16.53 2.66 4.77
N GLU A 137 -17.02 3.89 4.59
CA GLU A 137 -18.28 4.17 3.88
C GLU A 137 -18.19 3.92 2.37
N ASN A 138 -16.98 3.88 1.80
CA ASN A 138 -16.71 3.61 0.39
C ASN A 138 -15.98 2.27 0.20
N MET A 139 -16.01 1.39 1.21
CA MET A 139 -15.37 0.09 1.15
C MET A 139 -16.28 -0.90 0.44
N SER A 140 -15.72 -1.64 -0.51
CA SER A 140 -16.47 -2.64 -1.30
C SER A 140 -17.20 -3.63 -0.40
N SER A 141 -18.49 -3.86 -0.67
CA SER A 141 -19.27 -4.88 0.04
C SER A 141 -18.75 -6.30 -0.17
N ASN A 142 -17.94 -6.52 -1.21
CA ASN A 142 -17.29 -7.79 -1.53
C ASN A 142 -15.97 -7.98 -0.75
N PHE A 143 -15.46 -6.92 -0.13
CA PHE A 143 -14.29 -6.94 0.72
C PHE A 143 -14.72 -6.62 2.16
N ARG A 144 -15.29 -7.62 2.87
CA ARG A 144 -15.74 -7.43 4.26
C ARG A 144 -14.66 -7.83 5.25
N VAL A 145 -14.04 -6.81 5.83
CA VAL A 145 -13.31 -6.91 7.09
C VAL A 145 -14.38 -6.93 8.19
N ASP A 146 -14.46 -8.03 8.96
CA ASP A 146 -15.36 -8.06 10.11
C ASP A 146 -14.72 -7.17 11.20
N PHE A 147 -15.40 -6.08 11.55
CA PHE A 147 -14.98 -5.17 12.62
C PHE A 147 -15.61 -5.58 13.95
#